data_AF-A0A3N5W990-F1
#
_entry.id   AF-A0A3N5W990-F1
#
_cell.length_a   1.000
_cell.length_b   1.000
_cell.length_c   1.000
_cell.angle_alpha   90.00
_cell.angle_beta   90.00
_cell.angle_gamma   90.00
#
_symmetry.space_group_name_H-M   'P 1'
#
loop_
_entity.id
_entity.type
_entity.pdbx_description
1 polymer ?
#
loop_
_entity_poly.entity_id
_entity_poly.type
_entity_poly.pdbx_seq_one_letter_code
_entity_poly.pdbx_strand_id
1 'polypeptide(L)' 'MGKRLQDKVAIVTGAGSIGPGWGNGKAAAVLFAREG' A
#
# COMPACT_ATOMS: atom_id res chain seq x y z
N MET A 1 -7.20 -12.66 4.95
CA MET A 1 -7.84 -11.77 3.96
C MET A 1 -7.42 -12.22 2.57
N GLY A 2 -8.34 -12.18 1.61
CA GLY A 2 -8.15 -12.74 0.27
C GLY A 2 -7.18 -11.94 -0.59
N LYS A 3 -6.68 -12.52 -1.68
CA LYS A 3 -5.78 -11.84 -2.61
C LYS A 3 -6.54 -10.84 -3.51
N ARG A 4 -7.08 -9.77 -2.91
CA ARG A 4 -7.99 -8.82 -3.58
C ARG A 4 -7.36 -8.06 -4.74
N LEU A 5 -6.04 -7.97 -4.79
CA LEU A 5 -5.32 -7.23 -5.82
C LEU A 5 -4.43 -8.10 -6.70
N GLN A 6 -4.51 -9.43 -6.58
CA GLN A 6 -3.77 -10.36 -7.43
C GLN A 6 -3.88 -9.99 -8.92
N ASP A 7 -2.73 -9.95 -9.58
CA ASP A 7 -2.56 -9.62 -11.00
C ASP A 7 -3.03 -8.19 -11.37
N LYS A 8 -3.07 -7.28 -10.41
CA LYS A 8 -3.32 -5.84 -10.63
C LYS A 8 -2.06 -5.02 -10.41
N VAL A 9 -2.01 -3.87 -11.08
CA VAL A 9 -1.03 -2.83 -10.83
C VAL A 9 -1.72 -1.69 -10.09
N ALA A 10 -1.23 -1.36 -8.90
CA ALA A 10 -1.72 -0.25 -8.09
C ALA A 10 -0.67 0.86 -7.99
N ILE A 11 -1.03 2.07 -8.44
CA ILE A 11 -0.20 3.26 -8.28
C ILE A 11 -0.67 4.01 -7.04
N VAL A 12 0.21 4.18 -6.07
CA VAL A 12 -0.05 4.95 -4.85
C VAL A 12 0.89 6.16 -4.83
N THR A 13 0.33 7.35 -5.00
CA THR A 13 1.07 8.60 -4.84
C THR A 13 1.20 8.95 -3.36
N GLY A 14 2.26 9.67 -2.99
CA GLY A 14 2.48 10.05 -1.59
C GLY A 14 2.70 8.85 -0.65
N ALA A 15 3.31 7.75 -1.12
CA ALA A 15 3.58 6.56 -0.32
C ALA A 15 4.72 6.71 0.71
N GLY A 16 5.37 7.88 0.73
CA GLY A 16 6.41 8.22 1.71
C GLY A 16 5.85 8.58 3.09
N SER A 17 6.76 8.81 4.03
CA SER A 17 6.44 9.43 5.32
C SER A 17 7.68 10.15 5.82
N ILE A 18 7.53 11.38 6.33
CA ILE A 18 8.65 12.23 6.76
C ILE A 18 9.30 11.75 8.07
N GLY A 19 8.57 10.94 8.86
CA GLY A 19 9.05 10.37 10.10
C GLY A 19 8.65 8.91 10.29
N PRO A 20 8.95 8.33 11.47
CA PRO A 20 8.50 7.00 11.84
C PRO A 20 6.96 6.88 11.81
N GLY A 21 6.46 5.69 11.51
CA GLY A 21 5.02 5.39 11.51
C GLY A 21 4.39 5.25 10.13
N TRP A 22 3.05 5.22 10.14
CA TRP A 22 2.19 4.87 9.00
C TRP A 22 1.36 6.07 8.56
N GLY A 23 1.89 6.84 7.60
CA GLY A 23 1.06 7.76 6.82
C GLY A 23 0.13 7.00 5.87
N ASN A 24 -0.95 7.65 5.43
CA ASN A 24 -2.00 7.01 4.62
C ASN A 24 -1.47 6.32 3.37
N GLY A 25 -0.60 7.00 2.60
CA GLY A 25 -0.02 6.41 1.38
C GLY A 25 0.87 5.19 1.69
N LYS A 26 1.70 5.27 2.75
CA LYS A 26 2.53 4.13 3.19
C LYS A 26 1.67 2.94 3.61
N ALA A 27 0.61 3.18 4.38
CA ALA A 27 -0.30 2.15 4.86
C ALA A 27 -1.06 1.49 3.71
N ALA A 28 -1.57 2.29 2.77
CA ALA A 28 -2.25 1.80 1.57
C ALA A 28 -1.31 0.97 0.69
N ALA A 29 -0.11 1.47 0.38
CA ALA A 29 0.86 0.76 -0.45
C ALA A 29 1.24 -0.61 0.14
N VAL A 30 1.46 -0.69 1.45
CA VAL A 30 1.81 -1.95 2.11
C VAL A 30 0.62 -2.90 2.19
N LEU A 31 -0.58 -2.41 2.49
CA LEU A 31 -1.77 -3.26 2.48
C LEU A 31 -2.03 -3.80 1.06
N PHE A 32 -1.87 -2.97 0.04
CA PHE A 32 -2.08 -3.39 -1.34
C PHE A 32 -1.07 -4.47 -1.75
N ALA A 33 0.21 -4.28 -1.44
CA ALA A 33 1.24 -5.29 -1.71
C ALA A 33 0.99 -6.63 -0.97
N ARG A 34 0.37 -6.59 0.22
CA ARG A 34 0.00 -7.81 0.97
C ARG A 34 -1.19 -8.55 0.36
N GLU A 35 -2.05 -7.86 -0.37
CA GLU A 35 -3.28 -8.39 -0.94
C GLU A 35 -3.11 -8.90 -2.38
N GLY A 36 -1.86 -8.97 -2.87
CA GLY A 36 -1.50 -9.58 -4.15
C GLY A 36 -1.21 -8.57 -5.23
#